data_AF-A0A5J4WZ65-F1
#
_entry.id   AF-A0A5J4WZ65-F1
#
_cell.length_a   1.000
_cell.length_b   1.000
_cell.length_c   1.000
_cell.angle_alpha   90.00
_cell.angle_beta   90.00
_cell.angle_gamma   90.00
#
_symmetry.space_group_name_H-M   'P 1'
#
loop_
_entity.id
_entity.type
_entity.pdbx_description
1 polymer ?
#
loop_
_entity_poly.entity_id
_entity_poly.type
_entity_poly.pdbx_seq_one_letter_code
_entity_poly.pdbx_strand_id
1 'polypeptide(L)'
;MQQLGLEQEFHECDKFWHNIMKAFYEFPSAQRAVTQPGLANIFRQLNQTEDQIQAALNGLLNTKRNAFDRFFFLPKDDLLEILKEEKYPMKVMPYMNKLFDNIKTLDFSNPDDFILMEIITINSEYSGRNELLDDLKQLLDQLLR
;
A
#
# COMPACT_ATOMS: atom_id res chain seq x y z
N MET A 1 -4.98 10.17 -11.55
CA MET A 1 -5.18 11.62 -11.30
C MET A 1 -5.16 11.97 -9.81
N GLN A 2 -5.88 11.25 -8.93
CA GLN A 2 -5.88 11.55 -7.48
C GLN A 2 -4.58 11.16 -6.73
N GLN A 3 -3.87 10.10 -7.14
CA GLN A 3 -2.62 9.69 -6.49
C GLN A 3 -1.47 10.69 -6.66
N LEU A 4 -1.43 11.43 -7.78
CA LEU A 4 -0.31 12.33 -8.10
C LEU A 4 -0.27 13.59 -7.21
N GLY A 5 -1.44 14.06 -6.74
CA GLY A 5 -1.52 15.22 -5.85
C GLY A 5 -1.10 14.90 -4.42
N LEU A 6 -1.49 13.72 -3.91
CA LEU A 6 -1.18 13.29 -2.55
C LEU A 6 0.32 13.03 -2.34
N GLU A 7 1.00 12.51 -3.36
CA GLU A 7 2.45 12.28 -3.34
C GLU A 7 3.24 13.59 -3.24
N GLN A 8 2.80 14.63 -3.96
CA GLN A 8 3.40 15.95 -3.89
C GLN A 8 3.19 16.59 -2.52
N GLU A 9 1.95 16.57 -2.00
CA GLU A 9 1.64 17.09 -0.65
C GLU A 9 2.44 16.36 0.44
N PHE A 10 2.59 15.04 0.32
CA PHE A 10 3.42 14.26 1.23
C PHE A 10 4.89 14.70 1.18
N HIS A 11 5.48 14.83 0.00
CA HIS A 11 6.87 15.26 -0.14
C HIS A 11 7.12 16.69 0.35
N GLU A 12 6.16 17.59 0.18
CA GLU A 12 6.25 18.95 0.74
C GLU A 12 6.19 18.92 2.27
N CYS A 13 5.24 18.17 2.84
CA CYS A 13 5.11 17.99 4.29
C CYS A 13 6.39 17.37 4.89
N ASP A 14 6.91 16.31 4.27
CA ASP A 14 8.13 15.62 4.68
C ASP A 14 9.37 16.52 4.67
N LYS A 15 9.56 17.29 3.58
CA LYS A 15 10.63 18.29 3.49
C LYS A 15 10.52 19.34 4.58
N PHE A 16 9.30 19.78 4.88
CA PHE A 16 9.06 20.78 5.90
C PHE A 16 9.45 20.25 7.29
N TRP A 17 9.01 19.04 7.64
CA TRP A 17 9.38 18.38 8.89
C TRP A 17 10.89 18.24 9.04
N HIS A 18 11.58 17.77 8.00
CA HIS A 18 13.03 17.65 8.00
C HIS A 18 13.73 19.00 8.22
N ASN A 19 13.27 20.06 7.56
CA ASN A 19 13.84 21.39 7.72
C ASN A 19 13.65 21.94 9.14
N ILE A 20 12.46 21.79 9.72
CA ILE A 20 12.19 22.19 11.11
C ILE A 20 13.10 21.42 12.08
N MET A 21 13.16 20.09 11.94
CA MET A 21 13.94 19.24 12.84
C MET A 21 15.43 19.54 12.74
N LYS A 22 15.93 19.85 11.54
CA LYS A 22 17.30 20.32 11.35
C LYS A 22 17.55 21.66 12.04
N ALA A 23 16.63 22.61 11.95
CA ALA A 23 16.74 23.89 12.65
C ALA A 23 16.75 23.72 14.17
N PHE A 24 15.93 22.82 14.73
CA PHE A 24 15.97 22.49 16.15
C PHE A 24 17.28 21.83 16.59
N TYR A 25 17.84 20.97 15.74
CA TYR A 25 19.12 20.32 15.99
C TYR A 25 20.27 21.34 16.02
N GLU A 26 20.28 22.30 15.10
CA GLU A 26 21.29 23.36 15.03
C GLU A 26 21.16 24.38 16.18
N PHE A 27 19.94 24.59 16.71
CA PHE A 27 19.67 25.50 17.82
C PHE A 27 18.97 24.78 18.99
N PRO A 28 19.70 23.99 19.79
CA PRO A 28 19.14 23.09 20.81
C PRO A 28 18.49 23.79 22.02
N SER A 29 18.39 25.13 22.01
CA SER A 29 17.63 25.86 23.02
C SER A 29 16.13 25.65 22.77
N ALA A 30 15.57 24.64 23.44
CA ALA A 30 14.16 24.28 23.35
C ALA A 30 13.25 25.51 23.50
N GLN A 31 13.52 26.38 24.48
CA GLN A 31 12.76 27.61 24.68
C GLN A 31 12.79 28.53 23.46
N ARG A 32 13.98 28.88 22.93
CA ARG A 32 14.10 29.78 21.77
C ARG A 32 13.48 29.21 20.51
N ALA A 33 13.55 27.89 20.36
CA ALA A 33 13.08 27.24 19.17
C ALA A 33 11.55 27.06 19.18
N VAL A 34 10.93 26.77 20.33
CA VAL A 34 9.46 26.70 20.44
C VAL A 34 8.77 28.05 20.53
N THR A 35 9.47 29.13 20.92
CA THR A 35 8.90 30.48 20.98
C THR A 35 8.95 31.25 19.66
N GLN A 36 9.34 30.60 18.55
CA GLN A 36 9.38 31.26 17.25
C GLN A 36 7.97 31.69 16.82
N PRO A 37 7.77 32.97 16.45
CA PRO A 37 6.48 33.45 15.99
C PRO A 37 5.95 32.64 14.81
N GLY A 38 4.66 32.27 14.85
CA GLY A 38 4.01 31.51 13.77
C GLY A 38 4.28 30.00 13.76
N LEU A 39 5.27 29.51 14.52
CA LEU A 39 5.66 28.09 14.49
C LEU A 39 4.54 27.16 14.97
N ALA A 40 3.77 27.55 15.98
CA ALA A 40 2.61 26.78 16.45
C ALA A 40 1.51 26.63 15.38
N ASN A 41 1.32 27.65 14.54
CA ASN A 41 0.35 27.58 13.44
C ASN A 41 0.86 26.68 12.32
N ILE A 42 2.16 26.76 12.01
CA ILE A 42 2.83 25.89 11.05
C ILE A 42 2.68 24.41 11.46
N PHE A 43 2.99 24.05 12.72
CA PHE A 43 2.79 22.67 13.18
C PHE A 43 1.34 22.21 13.10
N ARG A 44 0.39 23.10 13.41
CA ARG A 44 -1.04 22.76 13.30
C ARG A 44 -1.43 22.48 11.85
N GLN A 45 -0.91 23.25 10.90
CA GLN A 45 -1.13 23.01 9.47
C GLN A 45 -0.50 21.70 9.01
N LEU A 46 0.76 21.43 9.41
CA LEU A 46 1.44 20.17 9.08
C LEU A 46 0.70 18.95 9.59
N ASN A 47 0.24 18.97 10.85
CA ASN A 47 -0.55 17.88 11.41
C ASN A 47 -1.87 17.69 10.65
N GLN A 48 -2.54 18.78 10.26
CA GLN A 48 -3.76 18.70 9.46
C GLN A 48 -3.51 18.08 8.08
N THR A 49 -2.41 18.43 7.42
CA THR A 49 -2.00 17.83 6.15
C THR A 49 -1.66 16.35 6.31
N GLU A 50 -0.95 15.97 7.39
CA GLU A 50 -0.65 14.57 7.69
C GLU A 50 -1.93 13.75 7.91
N ASP A 51 -2.89 14.28 8.67
CA ASP A 51 -4.19 13.64 8.89
C ASP A 51 -4.95 13.42 7.57
N GLN A 52 -4.91 14.40 6.65
CA GLN A 52 -5.53 14.30 5.32
C GLN A 52 -4.87 13.23 4.47
N ILE A 53 -3.53 13.17 4.46
CA ILE A 53 -2.78 12.14 3.72
C ILE A 53 -3.10 10.75 4.28
N GLN A 54 -3.11 10.59 5.60
CA GLN A 54 -3.46 9.31 6.24
C GLN A 54 -4.90 8.89 5.94
N ALA A 55 -5.85 9.83 5.98
CA ALA A 55 -7.25 9.57 5.64
C ALA A 55 -7.42 9.14 4.18
N ALA A 56 -6.75 9.82 3.25
CA ALA A 56 -6.76 9.47 1.83
C ALA A 56 -6.16 8.08 1.58
N LEU A 57 -5.03 7.76 2.22
CA LEU A 57 -4.39 6.44 2.14
C LEU A 57 -5.32 5.34 2.67
N ASN A 58 -5.93 5.55 3.83
CA ASN A 58 -6.87 4.59 4.41
C ASN A 58 -8.13 4.43 3.53
N GLY A 59 -8.62 5.52 2.92
CA GLY A 59 -9.73 5.49 1.97
C GLY A 59 -9.41 4.67 0.72
N LEU A 60 -8.20 4.83 0.16
CA LEU A 60 -7.71 4.04 -0.96
C LEU A 60 -7.64 2.55 -0.60
N LEU A 61 -7.04 2.22 0.55
CA LEU A 61 -6.93 0.84 1.01
C LEU A 61 -8.30 0.20 1.26
N ASN A 62 -9.25 0.94 1.84
CA ASN A 62 -10.61 0.44 2.01
C ASN A 62 -11.34 0.24 0.68
N THR A 63 -11.12 1.13 -0.29
CA THR A 63 -11.66 0.95 -1.65
C THR A 63 -11.13 -0.33 -2.29
N LYS A 64 -9.81 -0.59 -2.18
CA LYS A 64 -9.21 -1.84 -2.68
C LYS A 64 -9.73 -3.07 -1.91
N ARG A 65 -9.91 -2.99 -0.58
CA ARG A 65 -10.50 -4.07 0.22
C ARG A 65 -11.95 -4.39 -0.18
N ASN A 66 -12.76 -3.37 -0.44
CA ASN A 66 -14.14 -3.57 -0.90
C ASN A 66 -14.22 -4.14 -2.32
N ALA A 67 -13.17 -3.98 -3.14
CA ALA A 67 -13.10 -4.57 -4.47
C ALA A 67 -12.73 -6.06 -4.44
N PHE A 68 -12.06 -6.51 -3.37
CA PHE A 68 -11.67 -7.90 -3.18
C PHE A 68 -11.62 -8.26 -1.69
N ASP A 69 -12.67 -8.95 -1.23
CA ASP A 69 -12.91 -9.23 0.19
C ASP A 69 -11.73 -9.97 0.88
N ARG A 70 -10.91 -10.72 0.14
CA ARG A 70 -9.76 -11.40 0.75
C ARG A 70 -8.67 -10.43 1.24
N PHE A 71 -8.61 -9.20 0.74
CA PHE A 71 -7.68 -8.19 1.27
C PHE A 71 -7.98 -7.75 2.71
N PHE A 72 -9.13 -8.09 3.27
CA PHE A 72 -9.39 -7.91 4.70
C PHE A 72 -8.54 -8.85 5.58
N PHE A 73 -8.03 -9.97 5.04
CA PHE A 73 -7.14 -10.88 5.76
C PHE A 73 -5.68 -10.42 5.79
N LEU A 74 -5.33 -9.39 5.02
CA LEU A 74 -3.98 -8.84 5.01
C LEU A 74 -3.83 -7.64 5.95
N PRO A 75 -2.72 -7.57 6.71
CA PRO A 75 -2.28 -6.35 7.38
C PRO A 75 -2.15 -5.17 6.39
N LYS A 76 -2.25 -3.94 6.92
CA LYS A 76 -2.12 -2.71 6.11
C LYS A 76 -0.79 -2.68 5.34
N ASP A 77 0.31 -3.04 5.99
CA ASP A 77 1.65 -2.97 5.40
C ASP A 77 1.83 -3.99 4.28
N ASP A 78 1.37 -5.23 4.50
CA ASP A 78 1.35 -6.28 3.47
C ASP A 78 0.53 -5.86 2.24
N LEU A 79 -0.65 -5.27 2.46
CA LEU A 79 -1.50 -4.80 1.37
C LEU A 79 -0.84 -3.66 0.59
N LEU A 80 -0.15 -2.74 1.27
CA LEU A 80 0.61 -1.67 0.61
C LEU A 80 1.77 -2.23 -0.24
N GLU A 81 2.45 -3.27 0.25
CA GLU A 81 3.55 -3.90 -0.48
C GLU A 81 3.06 -4.59 -1.76
N ILE A 82 1.92 -5.28 -1.70
CA ILE A 82 1.27 -5.87 -2.88
C ILE A 82 0.87 -4.78 -3.89
N LEU A 83 0.26 -3.69 -3.43
CA LEU A 83 -0.16 -2.59 -4.31
C LEU A 83 1.04 -1.85 -4.93
N LYS A 84 2.18 -1.79 -4.24
CA LYS A 84 3.41 -1.20 -4.76
C LYS A 84 4.02 -2.03 -5.90
N GLU A 85 3.83 -3.34 -5.85
CA GLU A 85 4.41 -4.31 -6.79
C GLU A 85 3.37 -4.78 -7.83
N GLU A 86 2.34 -3.98 -8.10
CA GLU A 86 1.25 -4.27 -9.05
C GLU A 86 1.74 -4.67 -10.46
N LYS A 87 2.94 -4.23 -10.85
CA LYS A 87 3.59 -4.56 -12.12
C LYS A 87 4.34 -5.90 -12.13
N TYR A 88 4.52 -6.53 -10.97
CA TYR A 88 5.31 -7.73 -10.77
C TYR A 88 4.53 -8.80 -9.99
N PRO A 89 3.57 -9.49 -10.63
CA PRO A 89 2.70 -10.44 -9.95
C PRO A 89 3.46 -11.59 -9.23
N MET A 90 4.67 -11.95 -9.66
CA MET A 90 5.54 -12.89 -8.93
C MET A 90 5.89 -12.43 -7.51
N LYS A 91 5.99 -11.12 -7.28
CA LYS A 91 6.27 -10.58 -5.93
C LYS A 91 5.08 -10.65 -5.00
N VAL A 92 3.88 -10.91 -5.54
CA VAL A 92 2.66 -11.11 -4.75
C VAL A 92 2.58 -12.55 -4.21
N MET A 93 3.34 -13.51 -4.77
CA MET A 93 3.35 -14.92 -4.35
C MET A 93 3.49 -15.17 -2.83
N PRO A 94 4.37 -14.48 -2.10
CA PRO A 94 4.51 -14.68 -0.65
C PRO A 94 3.22 -14.37 0.13
N TYR A 95 2.39 -13.46 -0.38
CA TYR A 95 1.12 -13.07 0.25
C TYR A 95 -0.04 -13.97 -0.19
N MET A 96 0.11 -14.71 -1.29
CA MET A 96 -0.92 -15.65 -1.76
C MET A 96 -1.22 -16.73 -0.72
N ASN A 97 -0.20 -17.23 -0.03
CA ASN A 97 -0.37 -18.18 1.07
C ASN A 97 -1.09 -17.57 2.28
N LYS A 98 -1.07 -16.24 2.45
CA LYS A 98 -1.82 -15.53 3.50
C LYS A 98 -3.26 -15.23 3.10
N LEU A 99 -3.52 -15.09 1.80
CA LEU A 99 -4.85 -14.84 1.22
C LEU A 99 -5.65 -16.13 1.01
N PHE A 100 -4.96 -17.27 0.88
CA PHE A 100 -5.54 -18.57 0.56
C PHE A 100 -4.86 -19.68 1.37
N ASP A 101 -5.57 -20.22 2.37
CA ASP A 101 -5.07 -21.29 3.24
C ASP A 101 -4.89 -22.65 2.53
N ASN A 102 -5.42 -22.82 1.31
CA ASN A 102 -5.52 -24.12 0.61
C ASN A 102 -4.72 -24.21 -0.70
N ILE A 103 -3.79 -23.29 -0.94
CA ILE A 103 -2.91 -23.32 -2.11
C ILE A 103 -1.56 -23.89 -1.68
N LYS A 104 -1.21 -25.09 -2.18
CA LYS A 104 0.14 -25.67 -1.96
C LYS A 104 1.16 -25.07 -2.94
N THR A 105 0.81 -24.97 -4.22
CA THR A 105 1.64 -24.38 -5.28
C THR A 105 0.77 -23.76 -6.37
N LEU A 106 1.26 -22.68 -7.00
CA LEU A 106 0.70 -22.06 -8.20
C LEU A 106 1.74 -22.12 -9.32
N ASP A 107 1.38 -22.74 -10.44
CA ASP A 107 2.23 -22.78 -11.64
C ASP A 107 1.71 -21.80 -12.69
N PHE A 108 2.59 -20.92 -13.16
CA PHE A 108 2.30 -19.93 -14.19
C PHE A 108 2.82 -20.39 -15.55
N SER A 109 2.06 -20.08 -16.59
CA SER A 109 2.38 -20.43 -17.98
C SER A 109 3.67 -19.82 -18.50
N ASN A 110 4.01 -18.61 -18.06
CA ASN A 110 5.26 -17.97 -18.42
C ASN A 110 5.73 -17.04 -17.29
N PRO A 111 6.86 -17.31 -16.63
CA PRO A 111 7.41 -16.43 -15.61
C PRO A 111 7.90 -15.09 -16.18
N ASP A 112 8.18 -15.02 -17.49
CA ASP A 112 8.75 -13.84 -18.16
C ASP A 112 7.72 -13.04 -18.98
N ASP A 113 6.47 -13.52 -19.11
CA ASP A 113 5.40 -12.84 -19.85
C ASP A 113 4.39 -12.22 -18.88
N PHE A 114 4.64 -10.95 -18.58
CA PHE A 114 4.03 -10.18 -17.51
C PHE A 114 2.53 -9.88 -17.71
N ILE A 115 1.98 -10.15 -18.90
CA ILE A 115 0.60 -9.75 -19.28
C ILE A 115 -0.37 -10.95 -19.23
N LEU A 116 0.13 -12.19 -19.34
CA LEU A 116 -0.70 -13.39 -19.45
C LEU A 116 -0.27 -14.46 -18.45
N MET A 117 -0.34 -14.12 -17.15
CA MET A 117 -0.25 -15.12 -16.10
C MET A 117 -1.54 -15.93 -16.03
N GLU A 118 -1.62 -16.94 -16.91
CA GLU A 118 -2.66 -17.96 -16.79
C GLU A 118 -2.21 -18.98 -15.73
N ILE A 119 -3.03 -19.14 -14.68
CA ILE A 119 -2.79 -20.17 -13.66
C ILE A 119 -3.02 -21.52 -14.33
N ILE A 120 -1.94 -22.26 -14.60
CA ILE A 120 -2.02 -23.55 -15.28
C ILE A 120 -2.50 -24.64 -14.32
N THR A 121 -1.96 -24.67 -13.11
CA THR A 121 -2.29 -25.72 -12.14
C THR A 121 -2.35 -25.16 -10.72
N ILE A 122 -3.44 -25.49 -10.02
CA ILE A 122 -3.56 -25.35 -8.58
C ILE A 122 -3.48 -26.77 -8.00
N ASN A 123 -2.41 -27.06 -7.26
CA ASN A 123 -2.30 -28.31 -6.51
C ASN A 123 -3.07 -28.17 -5.19
N SER A 124 -4.40 -28.30 -5.24
CA SER A 124 -5.28 -28.34 -4.06
C SER A 124 -6.15 -29.59 -4.08
N GLU A 125 -6.21 -30.33 -2.97
CA GLU A 125 -7.10 -31.49 -2.76
C GLU A 125 -8.56 -31.06 -2.44
N TYR A 126 -8.88 -29.78 -2.60
CA TYR A 126 -10.14 -29.18 -2.19
C TYR A 126 -11.22 -29.25 -3.29
N SER A 127 -12.46 -29.55 -2.87
CA SER A 127 -13.65 -29.58 -3.73
C SER A 127 -14.01 -28.22 -4.37
N GLY A 128 -13.47 -27.11 -3.87
CA GLY A 128 -13.74 -25.73 -4.31
C GLY A 128 -12.71 -25.15 -5.28
N ARG A 129 -11.96 -25.98 -6.01
CA ARG A 129 -10.85 -25.54 -6.91
C ARG A 129 -11.28 -24.48 -7.93
N ASN A 130 -12.50 -24.55 -8.45
CA ASN A 130 -12.99 -23.60 -9.46
C ASN A 130 -13.26 -22.22 -8.84
N GLU A 131 -13.90 -22.14 -7.68
CA GLU A 131 -14.13 -20.88 -6.95
C GLU A 131 -12.80 -20.21 -6.59
N LEU A 132 -11.82 -21.02 -6.17
CA LEU A 132 -10.48 -20.53 -5.86
C LEU A 132 -9.74 -20.03 -7.11
N LEU A 133 -9.91 -20.69 -8.27
CA LEU A 133 -9.37 -20.20 -9.54
C LEU A 133 -9.99 -18.86 -9.95
N ASP A 134 -11.30 -18.70 -9.74
CA ASP A 134 -12.03 -17.48 -10.07
C ASP A 134 -11.60 -16.31 -9.17
N ASP A 135 -11.44 -16.55 -7.86
CA ASP A 135 -10.91 -15.56 -6.91
C ASP A 135 -9.47 -15.13 -7.27
N LEU A 136 -8.65 -16.08 -7.71
CA LEU A 136 -7.27 -15.79 -8.13
C LEU A 136 -7.23 -14.96 -9.42
N LYS A 137 -8.10 -15.28 -10.39
CA LYS A 137 -8.23 -14.49 -11.62
C LYS A 137 -8.74 -13.08 -11.31
N GLN A 138 -9.69 -12.94 -10.41
CA GLN A 138 -10.19 -11.66 -9.96
C GLN A 138 -9.08 -10.84 -9.28
N LEU A 139 -8.28 -11.46 -8.41
CA LEU A 139 -7.13 -10.81 -7.78
C LEU A 139 -6.11 -10.33 -8.82
N LEU A 140 -5.74 -11.17 -9.78
CA LEU A 140 -4.79 -10.80 -10.84
C LEU A 140 -5.33 -9.66 -11.72
N ASP A 141 -6.62 -9.66 -12.08
CA ASP A 141 -7.25 -8.55 -12.82
C ASP A 141 -7.29 -7.26 -12.00
N GLN A 142 -7.46 -7.33 -10.67
CA GLN A 142 -7.41 -6.18 -9.78
C GLN A 142 -5.99 -5.62 -9.57
N LEU A 143 -4.96 -6.45 -9.74
CA LEU A 143 -3.55 -6.05 -9.61
C LEU A 143 -2.96 -5.55 -10.93
N LEU A 144 -3.45 -6.02 -12.08
CA LEU A 144 -2.95 -5.63 -13.41
C LEU A 144 -3.68 -4.42 -14.02
N ARG A 145 -4.60 -3.76 -13.29
CA ARG A 145 -5.37 -2.57 -13.69
C ARG A 145 -5.02 -1.33 -12.87
#